data_AF-A0A4Q2DFN4-F1
#
_entry.id   AF-A0A4Q2DFN4-F1
#
_cell.length_a   1.000
_cell.length_b   1.000
_cell.length_c   1.000
_cell.angle_alpha   90.00
_cell.angle_beta   90.00
_cell.angle_gamma   90.00
#
_symmetry.space_group_name_H-M   'P 1'
#
loop_
_entity.id
_entity.type
_entity.pdbx_description
1 polymer ?
#
loop_
_entity_poly.entity_id
_entity_poly.type
_entity_poly.pdbx_seq_one_letter_code
_entity_poly.pdbx_strand_id
1 'polypeptide(L)'
;MADTLMKLKGAGDIIVAAILAANPSLVYESVVARALHRWTGLHLSSAAAAPGFNHAIACMVAAVGIGSVVASYQGPAARQPIIVMNGVWALLAGLTCATPREWQLGSATMLMTFLNGSIYTITMIFLSSSKKKGSKGKKGN
;
A
#
# COMPACT_ATOMS: atom_id res chain seq x y z
N MET A 1 -14.94 -7.49 8.94
CA MET A 1 -14.26 -7.82 7.66
C MET A 1 -13.57 -6.61 7.06
N ALA A 2 -14.26 -5.60 6.50
CA ALA A 2 -13.58 -4.40 5.96
C ALA A 2 -12.75 -3.65 7.01
N ASP A 3 -13.31 -3.42 8.21
CA ASP A 3 -12.57 -2.73 9.29
C ASP A 3 -11.39 -3.57 9.80
N THR A 4 -11.53 -4.90 9.81
CA THR A 4 -10.44 -5.85 10.11
C THR A 4 -9.33 -5.74 9.07
N LEU A 5 -9.67 -5.66 7.79
CA LEU A 5 -8.71 -5.50 6.70
C LEU A 5 -7.96 -4.16 6.81
N MET A 6 -8.65 -3.07 7.18
CA MET A 6 -8.01 -1.77 7.46
C MET A 6 -7.03 -1.86 8.62
N LYS A 7 -7.39 -2.55 9.72
CA LYS A 7 -6.48 -2.78 10.85
C LYS A 7 -5.24 -3.58 10.44
N LEU A 8 -5.43 -4.68 9.72
CA LEU A 8 -4.34 -5.55 9.28
C LEU A 8 -3.41 -4.83 8.30
N LYS A 9 -3.96 -4.08 7.35
CA LYS A 9 -3.17 -3.24 6.44
C LYS A 9 -2.39 -2.18 7.22
N GLY A 10 -3.04 -1.46 8.11
CA GLY A 10 -2.38 -0.43 8.91
C GLY A 10 -1.28 -0.99 9.81
N ALA A 11 -1.49 -2.16 10.43
CA ALA A 11 -0.46 -2.87 11.20
C ALA A 11 0.71 -3.31 10.30
N GLY A 12 0.41 -3.82 9.09
CA GLY A 12 1.43 -4.15 8.10
C GLY A 12 2.28 -2.95 7.69
N ASP A 13 1.66 -1.79 7.46
CA ASP A 13 2.38 -0.55 7.15
C ASP A 13 3.28 -0.10 8.30
N ILE A 14 2.80 -0.18 9.55
CA ILE A 14 3.63 0.13 10.72
C ILE A 14 4.84 -0.80 10.80
N ILE A 15 4.66 -2.10 10.54
CA ILE A 15 5.77 -3.07 10.51
C ILE A 15 6.75 -2.73 9.38
N VAL A 16 6.26 -2.47 8.17
CA VAL A 16 7.10 -2.08 7.04
C VAL A 16 7.86 -0.79 7.34
N ALA A 17 7.23 0.19 7.98
CA ALA A 17 7.89 1.42 8.39
C ALA A 17 9.00 1.16 9.41
N ALA A 18 8.76 0.32 10.42
CA ALA A 18 9.79 -0.06 11.39
C ALA A 18 10.98 -0.76 10.70
N ILE A 19 10.69 -1.65 9.73
CA ILE A 19 11.74 -2.30 8.93
C ILE A 19 12.49 -1.28 8.08
N LEU A 20 11.81 -0.36 7.39
CA LEU A 20 12.46 0.68 6.57
C LEU A 20 13.32 1.63 7.42
N ALA A 21 12.90 1.94 8.64
CA ALA A 21 13.64 2.79 9.55
C ALA A 21 14.91 2.11 10.09
N ALA A 22 14.86 0.81 10.35
CA ALA A 22 15.98 0.05 10.92
C ALA A 22 16.92 -0.53 9.85
N ASN A 23 16.37 -1.16 8.81
CA ASN A 23 17.10 -1.83 7.75
C ASN A 23 16.27 -1.90 6.44
N PRO A 24 16.33 -0.86 5.59
CA PRO A 24 15.52 -0.81 4.37
C PRO A 24 15.89 -1.89 3.34
N SER A 25 17.08 -2.48 3.41
CA SER A 25 17.49 -3.59 2.53
C SER A 25 16.55 -4.79 2.64
N LEU A 26 15.96 -5.03 3.80
CA LEU A 26 15.01 -6.14 4.00
C LEU A 26 13.75 -6.01 3.12
N VAL A 27 13.32 -4.78 2.81
CA VAL A 27 12.19 -4.53 1.92
C VAL A 27 12.65 -4.50 0.47
N TYR A 28 13.72 -3.76 0.19
CA TYR A 28 14.19 -3.51 -1.18
C TYR A 28 14.82 -4.75 -1.84
N GLU A 29 15.46 -5.62 -1.07
CA GLU A 29 16.02 -6.88 -1.54
C GLU A 29 15.16 -8.08 -1.11
N SER A 30 13.88 -7.85 -0.80
CA SER A 30 12.96 -8.93 -0.48
C SER A 30 12.83 -9.92 -1.64
N VAL A 31 12.41 -11.16 -1.33
CA VAL A 31 12.19 -12.21 -2.35
C VAL A 31 11.23 -11.73 -3.43
N VAL A 32 10.19 -10.99 -3.04
CA VAL A 32 9.20 -10.41 -3.96
C VAL A 32 9.85 -9.35 -4.86
N ALA A 33 10.63 -8.42 -4.30
CA ALA A 33 11.34 -7.41 -5.08
C ALA A 33 12.33 -8.04 -6.06
N ARG A 34 13.07 -9.08 -5.66
CA ARG A 34 13.98 -9.81 -6.55
C ARG A 34 13.23 -10.57 -7.65
N ALA A 35 12.09 -11.18 -7.33
CA ALA A 35 11.26 -11.86 -8.33
C ALA A 35 10.72 -10.87 -9.36
N LEU A 36 10.22 -9.71 -8.91
CA LEU A 36 9.73 -8.65 -9.79
C LEU A 36 10.85 -8.04 -10.64
N HIS A 37 12.04 -7.82 -10.06
CA HIS A 37 13.23 -7.39 -10.80
C HIS A 37 13.56 -8.38 -11.93
N ARG A 38 13.62 -9.68 -11.64
CA ARG A 38 13.89 -10.72 -12.64
C ARG A 38 12.83 -10.77 -13.74
N TRP A 39 11.56 -10.58 -13.37
CA TRP A 39 10.45 -10.70 -14.30
C TRP A 39 10.28 -9.47 -15.20
N THR A 40 10.54 -8.27 -14.67
CA THR A 40 10.25 -7.01 -15.37
C THR A 40 11.50 -6.27 -15.87
N GLY A 41 12.67 -6.65 -15.37
CA GLY A 41 13.93 -5.93 -15.60
C GLY A 41 14.02 -4.58 -14.87
N LEU A 42 13.06 -4.23 -14.01
CA LEU A 42 13.09 -2.99 -13.23
C LEU A 42 14.20 -3.05 -12.19
N HIS A 43 14.95 -1.96 -12.01
CA HIS A 43 16.04 -1.92 -11.03
C HIS A 43 15.55 -2.18 -9.59
N LEU A 44 16.45 -2.71 -8.75
CA LEU A 44 16.23 -2.85 -7.31
C LEU A 44 16.60 -1.54 -6.61
N SER A 45 15.77 -1.11 -5.65
CA SER A 45 16.06 0.07 -4.85
C SER A 45 17.28 -0.17 -3.97
N SER A 46 18.17 0.81 -3.85
CA SER A 46 19.35 0.72 -2.98
C SER A 46 19.10 1.39 -1.63
N ALA A 47 19.28 0.63 -0.55
CA ALA A 47 19.20 1.14 0.82
C ALA A 47 20.28 2.18 1.13
N ALA A 48 21.46 2.05 0.52
CA ALA A 48 22.61 2.92 0.75
C ALA A 48 22.57 4.23 -0.05
N ALA A 49 21.76 4.28 -1.13
CA ALA A 49 21.76 5.43 -2.05
C ALA A 49 21.24 6.72 -1.40
N ALA A 50 20.27 6.64 -0.48
CA ALA A 50 19.66 7.82 0.13
C ALA A 50 19.05 7.50 1.52
N PRO A 51 19.85 7.43 2.60
CA PRO A 51 19.38 7.03 3.93
C PRO A 51 18.32 7.97 4.51
N GLY A 52 18.48 9.30 4.35
CA GLY A 52 17.48 10.27 4.81
C GLY A 52 16.14 10.15 4.08
N PHE A 53 16.17 9.84 2.78
CA PHE A 53 14.97 9.60 1.99
C PHE A 53 14.26 8.31 2.42
N ASN A 54 15.01 7.23 2.67
CA ASN A 54 14.46 5.98 3.19
C ASN A 54 13.78 6.18 4.55
N HIS A 55 14.37 6.99 5.44
CA HIS A 55 13.77 7.33 6.72
C HIS A 55 12.49 8.18 6.55
N ALA A 56 12.48 9.13 5.61
CA ALA A 56 11.27 9.90 5.29
C ALA A 56 10.12 9.02 4.77
N ILE A 57 10.43 8.04 3.90
CA ILE A 57 9.44 7.03 3.47
C ILE A 57 8.95 6.22 4.67
N ALA A 58 9.83 5.79 5.56
CA ALA A 58 9.44 5.07 6.78
C ALA A 58 8.44 5.88 7.61
N CYS A 59 8.70 7.16 7.86
CA CYS A 59 7.79 8.05 8.57
C CYS A 59 6.44 8.19 7.87
N MET A 60 6.43 8.35 6.54
CA MET A 60 5.20 8.45 5.75
C MET A 60 4.36 7.17 5.83
N VAL A 61 4.99 6.01 5.66
CA VAL A 61 4.32 4.70 5.74
C VAL A 61 3.79 4.45 7.16
N ALA A 62 4.54 4.83 8.20
CA ALA A 62 4.06 4.74 9.59
C ALA A 62 2.81 5.62 9.80
N ALA A 63 2.83 6.86 9.35
CA ALA A 63 1.70 7.78 9.49
C ALA A 63 0.44 7.25 8.77
N VAL A 64 0.59 6.73 7.55
CA VAL A 64 -0.51 6.10 6.79
C VAL A 64 -1.02 4.84 7.50
N GLY A 65 -0.12 4.04 8.06
CA GLY A 65 -0.47 2.83 8.80
C GLY A 65 -1.28 3.13 10.07
N ILE A 66 -0.79 4.06 10.89
CA ILE A 66 -1.49 4.53 12.10
C ILE A 66 -2.84 5.13 11.71
N GLY A 67 -2.89 5.99 10.69
CA GLY A 67 -4.14 6.55 10.18
C GLY A 67 -5.16 5.48 9.76
N SER A 68 -4.70 4.42 9.10
CA SER A 68 -5.55 3.28 8.71
C SER A 68 -6.08 2.49 9.91
N VAL A 69 -5.23 2.27 10.93
CA VAL A 69 -5.65 1.64 12.19
C VAL A 69 -6.68 2.51 12.90
N VAL A 70 -6.43 3.81 13.06
CA VAL A 70 -7.38 4.73 13.71
C VAL A 70 -8.70 4.79 12.95
N ALA A 71 -8.65 4.93 11.62
CA ALA A 71 -9.83 4.96 10.76
C ALA A 71 -10.71 3.70 10.90
N SER A 72 -10.11 2.54 11.18
CA SER A 72 -10.86 1.29 11.38
C SER A 72 -11.81 1.32 12.59
N TYR A 73 -11.56 2.21 13.55
CA TYR A 73 -12.42 2.39 14.74
C TYR A 73 -13.53 3.42 14.52
N GLN A 74 -13.47 4.21 13.43
CA GLN A 74 -14.41 5.29 13.12
C GLN A 74 -15.65 4.82 12.33
N GLY A 75 -15.76 3.52 12.07
CA GLY A 75 -16.90 2.93 11.38
C GLY A 75 -16.91 3.13 9.85
N PRO A 76 -18.04 2.85 9.18
CA PRO A 76 -18.09 2.72 7.72
C PRO A 76 -17.75 3.98 6.93
N ALA A 77 -17.97 5.18 7.50
CA ALA A 77 -17.72 6.45 6.82
C ALA A 77 -16.23 6.67 6.51
N ALA A 78 -15.34 6.14 7.37
CA ALA A 78 -13.89 6.28 7.21
C ALA A 78 -13.29 5.36 6.13
N ARG A 79 -14.07 4.43 5.57
CA ARG A 79 -13.58 3.46 4.57
C ARG A 79 -13.28 4.12 3.23
N GLN A 80 -14.15 5.02 2.76
CA GLN A 80 -14.02 5.62 1.43
C GLN A 80 -12.74 6.45 1.29
N PRO A 81 -12.39 7.34 2.24
CA PRO A 81 -11.11 8.07 2.20
C PRO A 81 -9.90 7.13 2.16
N ILE A 82 -9.90 6.05 2.96
CA ILE A 82 -8.80 5.09 3.02
C ILE A 82 -8.66 4.30 1.71
N ILE A 83 -9.79 3.91 1.09
CA ILE A 83 -9.80 3.29 -0.23
C ILE A 83 -9.20 4.22 -1.28
N VAL A 84 -9.65 5.48 -1.33
CA VAL A 84 -9.18 6.45 -2.32
C VAL A 84 -7.70 6.76 -2.11
N MET A 85 -7.26 6.98 -0.88
CA MET A 85 -5.86 7.23 -0.54
C MET A 85 -4.95 6.09 -1.00
N ASN A 86 -5.29 4.83 -0.66
CA ASN A 86 -4.49 3.68 -1.10
C ASN A 86 -4.57 3.45 -2.61
N GLY A 87 -5.71 3.73 -3.23
CA GLY A 87 -5.89 3.64 -4.68
C GLY A 87 -5.04 4.64 -5.44
N VAL A 88 -4.99 5.90 -4.99
CA VAL A 88 -4.12 6.95 -5.55
C VAL A 88 -2.66 6.57 -5.35
N TRP A 89 -2.27 6.11 -4.17
CA TRP A 89 -0.91 5.64 -3.91
C TRP A 89 -0.51 4.53 -4.87
N ALA A 90 -1.35 3.50 -5.02
CA ALA A 90 -1.09 2.40 -5.94
C ALA A 90 -0.95 2.92 -7.37
N LEU A 91 -1.91 3.70 -7.84
CA LEU A 91 -1.91 4.26 -9.19
C LEU A 91 -0.64 5.06 -9.48
N LEU A 92 -0.24 5.95 -8.57
CA LEU A 92 0.98 6.73 -8.73
C LEU A 92 2.21 5.83 -8.78
N ALA A 93 2.33 4.83 -7.91
CA ALA A 93 3.43 3.87 -7.95
C ALA A 93 3.49 3.09 -9.27
N GLY A 94 2.33 2.71 -9.82
CA GLY A 94 2.21 2.05 -11.12
C GLY A 94 2.61 2.96 -12.28
N LEU A 95 2.15 4.21 -12.27
CA LEU A 95 2.53 5.23 -13.26
C LEU A 95 4.03 5.52 -13.22
N THR A 96 4.62 5.60 -12.03
CA THR A 96 6.09 5.75 -11.88
C THR A 96 6.83 4.58 -12.53
N CYS A 97 6.31 3.35 -12.44
CA CYS A 97 6.89 2.20 -13.13
C CYS A 97 6.72 2.24 -14.66
N ALA A 98 5.71 2.96 -15.16
CA ALA A 98 5.45 3.14 -16.59
C ALA A 98 6.25 4.31 -17.21
N THR A 99 6.93 5.14 -16.39
CA THR A 99 7.79 6.20 -16.91
C THR A 99 8.98 5.63 -17.70
N PRO A 100 9.55 6.40 -18.65
CA PRO A 100 10.71 5.95 -19.42
C PRO A 100 11.85 5.47 -18.51
N ARG A 101 12.45 4.33 -18.87
CA ARG A 101 13.53 3.71 -18.09
C ARG A 101 14.75 4.62 -17.91
N GLU A 102 14.94 5.57 -18.83
CA GLU A 102 16.01 6.56 -18.79
C GLU A 102 15.99 7.42 -17.53
N TRP A 103 14.82 7.67 -16.95
CA TRP A 103 14.67 8.46 -15.72
C TRP A 103 14.94 7.64 -14.46
N GLN A 104 15.02 6.31 -14.57
CA GLN A 104 15.28 5.37 -13.48
C GLN A 104 14.39 5.56 -12.23
N LEU A 105 13.20 6.15 -12.40
CA LEU A 105 12.25 6.38 -11.30
C LEU A 105 11.49 5.09 -10.91
N GLY A 106 11.15 4.27 -11.92
CA GLY A 106 10.45 3.01 -11.73
C GLY A 106 11.37 1.91 -11.19
N SER A 107 11.00 1.32 -10.04
CA SER A 107 11.75 0.25 -9.38
C SER A 107 10.88 -0.98 -9.12
N ALA A 108 11.51 -2.13 -8.87
CA ALA A 108 10.80 -3.34 -8.47
C ALA A 108 10.00 -3.13 -7.16
N THR A 109 10.50 -2.30 -6.25
CA THR A 109 9.82 -1.92 -5.01
C THR A 109 8.57 -1.06 -5.26
N MET A 110 8.63 -0.14 -6.22
CA MET A 110 7.47 0.65 -6.67
C MET A 110 6.40 -0.27 -7.29
N LEU A 111 6.82 -1.25 -8.08
CA LEU A 111 5.88 -2.21 -8.68
C LEU A 111 5.23 -3.09 -7.61
N MET A 112 6.00 -3.57 -6.63
CA MET A 112 5.45 -4.29 -5.47
C MET A 112 4.42 -3.44 -4.72
N THR A 113 4.71 -2.15 -4.54
CA THR A 113 3.81 -1.18 -3.89
C THR A 113 2.51 -1.01 -4.68
N PHE A 114 2.59 -0.88 -6.00
CA PHE A 114 1.43 -0.87 -6.89
C PHE A 114 0.58 -2.14 -6.72
N LEU A 115 1.19 -3.33 -6.78
CA LEU A 115 0.46 -4.59 -6.68
C LEU A 115 -0.24 -4.73 -5.32
N ASN A 116 0.49 -4.48 -4.23
CA ASN A 116 -0.08 -4.55 -2.87
C ASN A 116 -1.20 -3.53 -2.67
N GLY A 117 -1.00 -2.29 -3.11
CA GLY A 117 -2.00 -1.23 -3.00
C GLY A 117 -3.25 -1.52 -3.84
N SER A 118 -3.08 -2.07 -5.05
CA SER A 118 -4.18 -2.48 -5.92
C SER A 118 -4.99 -3.62 -5.32
N ILE A 119 -4.33 -4.69 -4.83
CA ILE A 119 -5.01 -5.82 -4.17
C ILE A 119 -5.83 -5.33 -2.97
N TYR A 120 -5.23 -4.49 -2.11
CA TYR A 120 -5.92 -3.94 -0.95
C TYR A 120 -7.13 -3.09 -1.35
N THR A 121 -6.95 -2.17 -2.30
CA THR A 121 -8.00 -1.24 -2.77
C THR A 121 -9.17 -2.02 -3.37
N ILE A 122 -8.88 -2.97 -4.27
CA ILE A 122 -9.88 -3.82 -4.91
C ILE A 122 -10.64 -4.63 -3.85
N THR A 123 -9.92 -5.27 -2.91
CA THR A 123 -10.55 -6.06 -1.84
C THR A 123 -11.46 -5.20 -0.97
N MET A 124 -11.03 -3.99 -0.61
CA MET A 124 -11.85 -3.06 0.17
C MET A 124 -13.11 -2.58 -0.57
N ILE A 125 -13.03 -2.35 -1.88
CA ILE A 125 -14.19 -2.00 -2.72
C ILE A 125 -15.20 -3.15 -2.73
N PHE A 126 -14.74 -4.39 -2.93
CA PHE A 126 -15.61 -5.57 -2.89
C PHE A 126 -16.29 -5.74 -1.53
N LEU A 127 -15.53 -5.68 -0.43
CA LEU A 127 -16.08 -5.82 0.92
C LEU A 127 -17.04 -4.70 1.30
N SER A 128 -16.82 -3.48 0.81
CA SER A 128 -17.70 -2.33 1.04
C SER A 128 -18.98 -2.40 0.22
N SER A 129 -18.91 -2.96 -1.00
CA SER A 129 -20.07 -3.14 -1.88
C SER A 129 -21.02 -4.24 -1.40
N SER A 130 -20.48 -5.33 -0.84
CA SER A 130 -21.28 -6.42 -0.27
C SER A 130 -22.22 -5.96 0.86
N LYS A 131 -21.80 -4.98 1.67
CA LYS A 131 -22.65 -4.42 2.74
C LYS A 131 -23.80 -3.53 2.21
N LYS A 132 -23.60 -2.79 1.11
CA LYS A 132 -24.66 -1.95 0.51
C LYS A 132 -25.83 -2.79 -0.03
N LYS A 133 -25.56 -3.98 -0.59
CA LYS A 133 -26.60 -4.89 -1.09
C LYS A 133 -27.44 -5.49 0.05
N GLY A 134 -26.83 -5.85 1.19
CA GLY A 134 -27.56 -6.38 2.34
C GLY A 134 -28.48 -5.37 3.04
N SER A 135 -28.15 -4.07 3.02
CA SER A 135 -28.97 -3.03 3.65
C SER A 135 -30.20 -2.61 2.82
N LYS A 136 -30.19 -2.84 1.50
CA LYS A 136 -31.35 -2.55 0.63
C LYS A 136 -32.45 -3.61 0.68
N GLY A 137 -32.13 -4.84 1.12
CA GLY A 137 -33.12 -5.93 1.27
C GLY A 137 -33.95 -5.90 2.56
N LYS A 138 -33.70 -4.96 3.47
CA LYS A 138 -34.34 -4.90 4.80
C LYS A 138 -35.32 -3.73 5.01
N LYS A 139 -35.66 -3.00 3.94
CA LYS A 139 -36.60 -1.85 3.95
C LYS A 139 -37.92 -2.13 3.22
N GLY A 140 -38.36 -3.38 3.21
CA GLY A 140 -39.63 -3.80 2.64
C GLY A 140 -40.18 -5.00 3.40
N ASN A 141 -40.71 -4.75 4.59
CA ASN A 141 -41.81 -5.50 5.19
C ASN A 141 -42.45 -4.62 6.27
#